data_AF-A0A7R9WMS1-F1
#
_entry.id   AF-A0A7R9WMS1-F1
#
_cell.length_a   1.000
_cell.length_b   1.000
_cell.length_c   1.000
_cell.angle_alpha   90.00
_cell.angle_beta   90.00
_cell.angle_gamma   90.00
#
_symmetry.space_group_name_H-M   'P 1'
#
loop_
_entity.id
_entity.type
_entity.pdbx_description
1 polymer ?
#
loop_
_entity_poly.entity_id
_entity_poly.type
_entity_poly.pdbx_seq_one_letter_code
_entity_poly.pdbx_strand_id
1 'polypeptide(L)'
;MLLLPMVLAALSSLMKLLTPSSSTSSSPSPSMSSSTSSSDELKYSALCIGRVWHARLLPKVHAFEYPIFNFTLDLDEIAAFRRLLGPLGWIVQFRESDHLINGEGLSEATLSGEAHNDTNSLRERVFRLISQKTNGKFQPHATTHRVVIMSHLCYYGYNFNPVSFYYILEKSTSHEDGSNDATLKIPAMVAEVSNTPWCEMYCYVLHPDSVDKVQFPTDTKTKQGGDDNDTFHCVFPKTFHVSPFMEMEYIYDWAFEGIPYPSASSKKQISVWNLMKSKDTDKTHFRAKLLMEPHVITSPFFVAWQLVRFPAFCAIIQLWIHYEAVLLFLKGIVYVPHPEGSETFASKLIANIMTPFFAMRDRFNPKSKTA
;
A
#
# COMPACT_ATOMS: atom_id res chain seq x y z
N MET A 1 -9.34 19.25 -26.78
CA MET A 1 -8.78 17.88 -26.70
C MET A 1 -7.39 17.77 -27.38
N LEU A 2 -6.49 18.74 -27.17
CA LEU A 2 -5.14 18.76 -27.79
C LEU A 2 -4.03 19.31 -26.85
N LEU A 3 -4.34 19.65 -25.60
CA LEU A 3 -3.36 20.24 -24.67
C LEU A 3 -2.60 19.20 -23.81
N LEU A 4 -3.15 18.00 -23.64
CA LEU A 4 -2.54 16.96 -22.79
C LEU A 4 -1.27 16.30 -23.39
N PRO A 5 -1.18 16.05 -24.71
CA PRO A 5 0.04 15.49 -25.31
C PRO A 5 1.23 16.45 -25.27
N MET A 6 0.99 17.77 -25.36
CA MET A 6 2.04 18.78 -25.31
C MET A 6 2.65 18.93 -23.91
N VAL A 7 1.85 18.79 -22.85
CA VAL A 7 2.32 18.83 -21.47
C VAL A 7 3.19 17.60 -21.14
N LEU A 8 2.83 16.43 -21.66
CA LEU A 8 3.61 15.20 -21.48
C LEU A 8 4.94 15.21 -22.26
N ALA A 9 4.97 15.80 -23.46
CA ALA A 9 6.19 15.97 -24.24
C ALA A 9 7.17 16.98 -23.59
N ALA A 10 6.66 18.06 -23.01
CA ALA A 10 7.46 19.05 -22.30
C ALA A 10 8.09 18.47 -21.01
N LEU A 11 7.37 17.62 -20.28
CA LEU A 11 7.86 16.94 -19.07
C LEU A 11 8.93 15.88 -19.36
N SER A 12 8.85 15.20 -20.51
CA SER A 12 9.86 14.22 -20.93
C SER A 12 11.22 14.87 -21.27
N SER A 13 11.21 16.03 -21.93
CA SER A 13 12.44 16.77 -22.25
C SER A 13 13.11 17.38 -21.03
N LEU A 14 12.34 17.83 -20.03
CA LEU A 14 12.89 18.41 -18.80
C LEU A 14 13.55 17.36 -17.89
N MET A 15 13.06 16.11 -17.89
CA MET A 15 13.65 15.02 -17.11
C MET A 15 14.99 14.50 -17.66
N LYS A 16 15.35 14.80 -18.92
CA LYS A 16 16.67 14.46 -19.50
C LYS A 16 17.77 15.48 -19.17
N LEU A 17 17.42 16.66 -18.66
CA LEU A 17 18.35 17.76 -18.42
C LEU A 17 18.85 17.86 -16.97
N LEU A 18 18.39 16.98 -16.07
CA LEU A 18 18.65 17.09 -14.63
C LEU A 18 19.23 15.81 -14.01
N THR A 19 20.16 15.16 -14.71
CA THR A 19 21.08 14.18 -14.09
C THR A 19 22.37 14.89 -13.71
N PRO A 20 22.67 15.14 -12.41
CA PRO A 20 23.98 15.63 -12.02
C PRO A 20 24.96 14.45 -11.98
N SER A 21 26.10 14.65 -12.64
CA SER A 21 27.30 13.82 -12.53
C SER A 21 27.92 13.93 -11.13
N SER A 22 28.39 12.79 -10.62
CA SER A 22 29.12 12.62 -9.36
C SER A 22 30.39 13.47 -9.24
N SER A 23 30.62 14.09 -8.08
CA SER A 23 31.97 14.41 -7.59
C SER A 23 32.02 14.50 -6.06
N THR A 24 33.19 14.25 -5.51
CA THR A 24 33.53 13.83 -4.14
C THR A 24 34.03 14.96 -3.21
N SER A 25 33.91 14.69 -1.90
CA SER A 25 34.69 15.17 -0.73
C SER A 25 34.52 16.62 -0.24
N SER A 26 34.13 16.82 1.03
CA SER A 26 35.02 16.89 2.21
C SER A 26 34.27 17.48 3.43
N SER A 27 34.56 16.98 4.63
CA SER A 27 34.02 17.36 5.94
C SER A 27 34.50 18.77 6.37
N PRO A 28 33.83 19.45 7.34
CA PRO A 28 34.15 19.23 8.77
C PRO A 28 32.99 19.42 9.77
N SER A 29 33.18 18.88 10.98
CA SER A 29 32.44 19.13 12.23
C SER A 29 33.22 20.14 13.12
N PRO A 30 32.78 20.53 14.34
CA PRO A 30 31.50 20.32 15.04
C PRO A 30 30.93 21.56 15.80
N SER A 31 29.82 21.32 16.50
CA SER A 31 29.29 22.00 17.70
C SER A 31 28.25 23.11 17.52
N MET A 32 27.00 22.82 17.92
CA MET A 32 26.38 23.40 19.12
C MET A 32 25.13 22.57 19.46
N SER A 33 25.12 22.02 20.67
CA SER A 33 24.03 21.27 21.27
C SER A 33 22.93 22.23 21.72
N SER A 34 21.84 22.32 20.97
CA SER A 34 20.55 22.77 21.49
C SER A 34 19.68 21.55 21.73
N SER A 35 19.38 21.28 23.00
CA SER A 35 18.45 20.26 23.45
C SER A 35 17.02 20.66 23.06
N THR A 36 16.64 20.41 21.82
CA THR A 36 15.23 20.34 21.40
C THR A 36 14.66 19.00 21.83
N SER A 37 13.48 19.01 22.44
CA SER A 37 12.76 17.82 22.89
C SER A 37 12.64 16.80 21.75
N SER A 38 12.98 15.54 22.03
CA SER A 38 12.91 14.38 21.12
C SER A 38 11.49 14.05 20.61
N SER A 39 10.48 14.86 20.95
CA SER A 39 9.07 14.66 20.61
C SER A 39 8.68 15.18 19.22
N ASP A 40 9.57 15.91 18.54
CA ASP A 40 9.22 16.68 17.35
C ASP A 40 9.84 16.12 16.05
N GLU A 41 10.71 15.13 16.16
CA GLU A 41 11.43 14.54 15.04
C GLU A 41 10.67 13.33 14.47
N LEU A 42 10.56 13.26 13.14
CA LEU A 42 9.98 12.13 12.42
C LEU A 42 11.07 11.09 12.20
N LYS A 43 11.10 10.05 13.04
CA LYS A 43 12.13 9.02 13.00
C LYS A 43 11.70 7.81 12.18
N TYR A 44 10.41 7.48 12.19
CA TYR A 44 9.86 6.29 11.53
C TYR A 44 8.82 6.63 10.45
N SER A 45 8.72 7.92 10.10
CA SER A 45 7.86 8.42 9.03
C SER A 45 8.69 8.94 7.84
N ALA A 46 8.20 8.70 6.63
CA ALA A 46 8.90 9.03 5.39
C ALA A 46 7.97 9.26 4.20
N LEU A 47 8.48 9.98 3.21
CA LEU A 47 7.88 10.09 1.89
C LEU A 47 8.55 9.06 0.99
N CYS A 48 7.80 8.08 0.53
CA CYS A 48 8.27 6.98 -0.30
C CYS A 48 7.96 7.28 -1.77
N ILE A 49 8.99 7.34 -2.61
CA ILE A 49 8.85 7.66 -4.05
C ILE A 49 9.30 6.45 -4.87
N GLY A 50 8.53 6.09 -5.89
CA GLY A 50 8.92 5.00 -6.76
C GLY A 50 7.91 4.67 -7.84
N ARG A 51 7.70 3.38 -8.07
CA ARG A 51 6.95 2.85 -9.21
C ARG A 51 6.14 1.63 -8.82
N VAL A 52 4.98 1.49 -9.45
CA VAL A 52 4.15 0.29 -9.39
C VAL A 52 4.12 -0.35 -10.77
N TRP A 53 4.42 -1.64 -10.84
CA TRP A 53 4.42 -2.43 -12.05
C TRP A 53 3.43 -3.57 -11.92
N HIS A 54 2.52 -3.72 -12.88
CA HIS A 54 1.58 -4.82 -12.95
C HIS A 54 1.78 -5.58 -14.27
N ALA A 55 1.69 -6.90 -14.22
CA ALA A 55 1.65 -7.75 -15.39
C ALA A 55 0.67 -8.91 -15.21
N ARG A 56 -0.36 -8.89 -16.03
CA ARG A 56 -1.17 -10.06 -16.35
C ARG A 56 -0.43 -10.88 -17.41
N LEU A 57 -0.25 -12.16 -17.12
CA LEU A 57 0.40 -13.14 -18.00
C LEU A 57 -0.63 -13.97 -18.79
N LEU A 58 -1.79 -14.25 -18.18
CA LEU A 58 -2.86 -15.08 -18.75
C LEU A 58 -4.26 -14.46 -18.51
N PRO A 59 -5.25 -14.76 -19.36
CA PRO A 59 -5.12 -15.47 -20.64
C PRO A 59 -4.51 -14.60 -21.75
N LYS A 60 -4.49 -13.27 -21.59
CA LYS A 60 -3.83 -12.35 -22.52
C LYS A 60 -2.85 -11.46 -21.77
N VAL A 61 -1.68 -11.28 -22.37
CA VAL A 61 -0.61 -10.47 -21.79
C VAL A 61 -1.01 -9.00 -21.78
N HIS A 62 -0.86 -8.40 -20.61
CA HIS A 62 -1.06 -6.97 -20.41
C HIS A 62 -0.20 -6.53 -19.23
N ALA A 63 0.70 -5.59 -19.46
CA ALA A 63 1.59 -5.07 -18.43
C ALA A 63 1.75 -3.57 -18.58
N PHE A 64 1.91 -2.89 -17.46
CA PHE A 64 2.09 -1.45 -17.38
C PHE A 64 2.92 -1.10 -16.14
N GLU A 65 3.44 0.12 -16.14
CA GLU A 65 4.19 0.66 -15.02
C GLU A 65 3.86 2.14 -14.85
N TYR A 66 3.54 2.55 -13.62
CA TYR A 66 3.22 3.94 -13.29
C TYR A 66 4.12 4.45 -12.15
N PRO A 67 4.49 5.75 -12.17
CA PRO A 67 5.11 6.36 -11.02
C PRO A 67 4.10 6.42 -9.87
N ILE A 68 4.58 6.22 -8.65
CA ILE A 68 3.78 6.30 -7.43
C ILE A 68 4.59 6.95 -6.32
N PHE A 69 3.91 7.65 -5.41
CA PHE A 69 4.47 8.00 -4.13
C PHE A 69 3.44 7.69 -3.04
N ASN A 70 3.94 7.19 -1.91
CA ASN A 70 3.19 6.93 -0.69
C ASN A 70 3.85 7.66 0.47
N PHE A 71 3.12 7.74 1.58
CA PHE A 71 3.70 8.09 2.85
C PHE A 71 3.79 6.83 3.69
N THR A 72 4.95 6.63 4.30
CA THR A 72 5.05 5.80 5.48
C THR A 72 4.90 6.70 6.70
N LEU A 73 3.93 6.43 7.58
CA LEU A 73 3.72 7.19 8.80
C LEU A 73 3.71 6.26 10.00
N ASP A 74 4.50 6.59 11.02
CA ASP A 74 4.32 6.00 12.33
C ASP A 74 3.10 6.63 12.99
N LEU A 75 2.18 5.78 13.46
CA LEU A 75 0.96 6.25 14.12
C LEU A 75 1.25 6.98 15.44
N ASP A 76 2.41 6.75 16.07
CA ASP A 76 2.88 7.49 17.25
C ASP A 76 3.45 8.89 16.86
N GLU A 77 3.77 9.15 15.58
CA GLU A 77 4.38 10.40 15.07
C GLU A 77 3.39 11.35 14.36
N ILE A 78 2.11 10.99 14.25
CA ILE A 78 1.10 11.74 13.47
C ILE A 78 0.98 13.20 13.92
N ALA A 79 1.07 13.48 15.23
CA ALA A 79 1.01 14.83 15.75
C ALA A 79 2.19 15.69 15.25
N ALA A 80 3.41 15.14 15.26
CA ALA A 80 4.59 15.81 14.73
C ALA A 80 4.48 16.02 13.22
N PHE A 81 3.99 15.01 12.49
CA PHE A 81 3.77 15.11 11.03
C PHE A 81 2.76 16.22 10.67
N ARG A 82 1.62 16.29 11.39
CA ARG A 82 0.62 17.35 11.19
C ARG A 82 1.19 18.74 11.44
N ARG A 83 2.00 18.91 12.50
CA ARG A 83 2.67 20.19 12.78
C ARG A 83 3.69 20.55 11.69
N LEU A 84 4.45 19.57 11.19
CA LEU A 84 5.43 19.78 10.11
C LEU A 84 4.75 20.28 8.83
N LEU A 85 3.60 19.72 8.46
CA LEU A 85 2.85 20.15 7.28
C LEU A 85 2.37 21.61 7.39
N GLY A 86 2.08 22.09 8.60
CA GLY A 86 1.62 23.45 8.84
C GLY A 86 0.42 23.81 7.93
N PRO A 87 0.47 24.93 7.19
CA PRO A 87 -0.60 25.32 6.26
C PRO A 87 -0.88 24.32 5.13
N LEU A 88 0.10 23.49 4.76
CA LEU A 88 -0.08 22.44 3.74
C LEU A 88 -1.10 21.39 4.21
N GLY A 89 -1.32 21.29 5.53
CA GLY A 89 -2.36 20.48 6.14
C GLY A 89 -3.78 20.79 5.67
N TRP A 90 -4.04 21.90 4.97
CA TRP A 90 -5.35 22.13 4.34
C TRP A 90 -5.54 21.32 3.05
N ILE A 91 -4.44 20.96 2.38
CA ILE A 91 -4.43 20.29 1.08
C ILE A 91 -4.07 18.82 1.22
N VAL A 92 -3.13 18.47 2.10
CA VAL A 92 -2.69 17.09 2.33
C VAL A 92 -2.85 16.72 3.79
N GLN A 93 -3.57 15.63 4.05
CA GLN A 93 -3.92 15.23 5.42
C GLN A 93 -3.86 13.73 5.60
N PHE A 94 -3.28 13.29 6.72
CA PHE A 94 -3.55 11.95 7.22
C PHE A 94 -4.86 11.95 8.02
N ARG A 95 -5.90 11.34 7.46
CA ARG A 95 -7.21 11.17 8.08
C ARG A 95 -7.39 9.72 8.51
N GLU A 96 -7.37 9.47 9.80
CA GLU A 96 -7.57 8.12 10.36
C GLU A 96 -8.94 7.52 9.98
N SER A 97 -9.95 8.36 9.71
CA SER A 97 -11.26 7.94 9.23
C SER A 97 -11.26 7.33 7.83
N ASP A 98 -10.22 7.56 7.04
CA ASP A 98 -10.10 7.00 5.69
C ASP A 98 -9.58 5.54 5.69
N HIS A 99 -9.34 4.98 6.89
CA HIS A 99 -8.71 3.67 7.12
C HIS A 99 -9.64 2.74 7.92
N LEU A 100 -9.57 1.44 7.61
CA LEU A 100 -10.44 0.41 8.19
C LEU A 100 -11.94 0.79 8.08
N ILE A 101 -12.39 1.32 6.94
CA ILE A 101 -13.74 1.87 6.77
C ILE A 101 -14.86 0.81 6.84
N ASN A 102 -14.49 -0.48 6.71
CA ASN A 102 -15.40 -1.62 6.83
C ASN A 102 -15.80 -1.93 8.28
N GLY A 103 -15.33 -1.15 9.26
CA GLY A 103 -15.63 -1.34 10.68
C GLY A 103 -14.77 -2.40 11.36
N GLU A 104 -13.80 -3.00 10.67
CA GLU A 104 -12.84 -3.90 11.30
C GLU A 104 -12.03 -3.17 12.39
N GLY A 105 -11.71 -3.90 13.46
CA GLY A 105 -11.01 -3.35 14.61
C GLY A 105 -11.84 -2.39 15.47
N LEU A 106 -13.14 -2.19 15.22
CA LEU A 106 -14.01 -1.48 16.16
C LEU A 106 -14.30 -2.34 17.41
N SER A 107 -14.62 -1.67 18.52
CA SER A 107 -15.06 -2.33 19.74
C SER A 107 -16.50 -2.86 19.59
N GLU A 108 -16.86 -3.93 20.30
CA GLU A 108 -18.23 -4.48 20.28
C GLU A 108 -19.26 -3.41 20.69
N ALA A 109 -18.94 -2.60 21.71
CA ALA A 109 -19.77 -1.48 22.16
C ALA A 109 -20.01 -0.42 21.07
N THR A 110 -19.08 -0.26 20.13
CA THR A 110 -19.24 0.70 19.02
C THR A 110 -20.06 0.12 17.88
N LEU A 111 -19.90 -1.18 17.62
CA LEU A 111 -20.73 -1.89 16.67
C LEU A 111 -22.19 -1.99 17.15
N SER A 112 -22.43 -2.11 18.47
CA SER A 112 -23.77 -2.10 19.08
C SER A 112 -24.39 -0.69 19.19
N GLY A 113 -23.62 0.37 18.88
CA GLY A 113 -24.08 1.76 19.02
C GLY A 113 -24.19 2.25 20.46
N GLU A 114 -23.72 1.46 21.44
CA GLU A 114 -23.73 1.77 22.87
C GLU A 114 -22.59 2.72 23.27
N ALA A 115 -21.52 2.76 22.47
CA ALA A 115 -20.43 3.71 22.65
C ALA A 115 -20.75 5.06 21.98
N HIS A 116 -21.05 6.07 22.79
CA HIS A 116 -21.22 7.45 22.30
C HIS A 116 -19.90 8.21 22.07
N ASN A 117 -18.75 7.66 22.49
CA ASN A 117 -17.43 8.30 22.40
C ASN A 117 -16.31 7.26 22.23
N ASP A 118 -16.38 6.39 21.22
CA ASP A 118 -15.27 5.48 20.94
C ASP A 118 -14.13 6.24 20.25
N THR A 119 -13.29 6.90 21.04
CA THR A 119 -12.05 7.57 20.63
C THR A 119 -10.93 6.55 20.40
N ASN A 120 -11.22 5.40 19.79
CA ASN A 120 -10.20 4.41 19.50
C ASN A 120 -9.33 4.93 18.37
N SER A 121 -8.07 5.23 18.69
CA SER A 121 -7.06 5.60 17.71
C SER A 121 -6.92 4.51 16.63
N LEU A 122 -6.51 4.87 15.41
CA LEU A 122 -6.28 3.89 14.35
C LEU A 122 -5.32 2.78 14.80
N ARG A 123 -4.32 3.11 15.63
CA ARG A 123 -3.37 2.15 16.22
C ARG A 123 -4.10 1.08 17.05
N GLU A 124 -5.02 1.49 17.93
CA GLU A 124 -5.79 0.56 18.75
C GLU A 124 -6.73 -0.29 17.92
N ARG A 125 -7.34 0.28 16.86
CA ARG A 125 -8.17 -0.47 15.93
C ARG A 125 -7.37 -1.55 15.21
N VAL A 126 -6.16 -1.23 14.74
CA VAL A 126 -5.25 -2.20 14.12
C VAL A 126 -4.85 -3.30 15.09
N PHE A 127 -4.47 -2.98 16.33
CA PHE A 127 -4.13 -3.98 17.34
C PHE A 127 -5.31 -4.91 17.67
N ARG A 128 -6.52 -4.35 17.80
CA ARG A 128 -7.73 -5.12 18.03
C ARG A 128 -8.04 -6.04 16.85
N LEU A 129 -7.95 -5.54 15.62
CA LEU A 129 -8.12 -6.33 14.40
C LEU A 129 -7.17 -7.54 14.39
N ILE A 130 -5.88 -7.31 14.68
CA ILE A 130 -4.88 -8.38 14.74
C ILE A 130 -5.23 -9.40 15.82
N SER A 131 -5.60 -8.93 17.01
CA SER A 131 -6.00 -9.82 18.11
C SER A 131 -7.22 -10.66 17.73
N GLN A 132 -8.25 -10.06 17.13
CA GLN A 132 -9.45 -10.74 16.65
C GLN A 132 -9.12 -11.79 15.58
N LYS A 133 -8.35 -11.41 14.54
CA LYS A 133 -7.99 -12.31 13.43
C LYS A 133 -7.01 -13.41 13.83
N THR A 134 -6.32 -13.28 14.96
CA THR A 134 -5.45 -14.33 15.52
C THR A 134 -6.10 -15.11 16.65
N ASN A 135 -7.41 -14.95 16.88
CA ASN A 135 -8.15 -15.57 17.99
C ASN A 135 -7.50 -15.33 19.36
N GLY A 136 -6.96 -14.12 19.57
CA GLY A 136 -6.31 -13.71 20.81
C GLY A 136 -4.91 -14.27 21.04
N LYS A 137 -4.36 -15.08 20.12
CA LYS A 137 -3.03 -15.68 20.29
C LYS A 137 -1.89 -14.67 20.14
N PHE A 138 -2.08 -13.64 19.31
CA PHE A 138 -1.14 -12.53 19.19
C PHE A 138 -1.82 -11.23 19.57
N GLN A 139 -1.28 -10.55 20.58
CA GLN A 139 -1.87 -9.35 21.20
C GLN A 139 -0.82 -8.23 21.24
N PRO A 140 -0.62 -7.51 20.13
CA PRO A 140 0.31 -6.38 20.12
C PRO A 140 -0.21 -5.25 21.02
N HIS A 141 0.71 -4.56 21.69
CA HIS A 141 0.40 -3.48 22.64
C HIS A 141 1.28 -2.26 22.39
N ALA A 142 0.80 -1.06 22.75
CA ALA A 142 1.49 0.21 22.47
C ALA A 142 2.89 0.32 23.11
N THR A 143 3.11 -0.39 24.22
CA THR A 143 4.39 -0.38 24.94
C THR A 143 5.44 -1.27 24.28
N THR A 144 5.00 -2.35 23.62
CA THR A 144 5.88 -3.36 23.02
C THR A 144 5.96 -3.25 21.50
N HIS A 145 4.98 -2.62 20.86
CA HIS A 145 4.87 -2.55 19.42
C HIS A 145 4.52 -1.13 18.96
N ARG A 146 4.94 -0.80 17.74
CA ARG A 146 4.51 0.38 16.98
C ARG A 146 3.81 -0.06 15.70
N VAL A 147 2.99 0.83 15.16
CA VAL A 147 2.30 0.62 13.88
C VAL A 147 2.77 1.68 12.91
N VAL A 148 3.37 1.23 11.82
CA VAL A 148 3.85 2.08 10.73
C VAL A 148 3.01 1.78 9.50
N ILE A 149 2.24 2.75 9.01
CA ILE A 149 1.36 2.59 7.84
C ILE A 149 2.02 3.13 6.59
N MET A 150 2.01 2.36 5.50
CA MET A 150 2.34 2.80 4.16
C MET A 150 1.06 2.96 3.34
N SER A 151 0.70 4.19 2.98
CA SER A 151 -0.56 4.50 2.30
C SER A 151 -0.51 5.85 1.57
N HIS A 152 -1.51 6.13 0.74
CA HIS A 152 -1.76 7.50 0.30
C HIS A 152 -2.40 8.31 1.44
N LEU A 153 -2.23 9.62 1.35
CA LEU A 153 -2.93 10.58 2.20
C LEU A 153 -4.19 11.08 1.50
N CYS A 154 -5.02 11.80 2.24
CA CYS A 154 -6.05 12.62 1.63
C CYS A 154 -5.40 13.81 0.93
N TYR A 155 -5.65 13.98 -0.37
CA TYR A 155 -5.24 15.13 -1.16
C TYR A 155 -6.47 15.87 -1.66
N TYR A 156 -6.57 17.17 -1.36
CA TYR A 156 -7.69 18.02 -1.77
C TYR A 156 -9.07 17.46 -1.33
N GLY A 157 -9.12 16.83 -0.15
CA GLY A 157 -10.34 16.21 0.39
C GLY A 157 -10.63 14.80 -0.13
N TYR A 158 -9.87 14.33 -1.12
CA TYR A 158 -10.05 13.04 -1.77
C TYR A 158 -8.94 12.06 -1.40
N ASN A 159 -9.32 10.86 -0.95
CA ASN A 159 -8.39 9.76 -0.69
C ASN A 159 -8.76 8.55 -1.54
N PHE A 160 -7.75 7.81 -2.00
CA PHE A 160 -7.92 6.55 -2.71
C PHE A 160 -6.73 5.64 -2.44
N ASN A 161 -7.00 4.52 -1.75
CA ASN A 161 -6.01 3.52 -1.36
C ASN A 161 -6.40 2.14 -1.91
N PRO A 162 -5.83 1.69 -3.05
CA PRO A 162 -6.02 0.31 -3.53
C PRO A 162 -5.53 -0.73 -2.52
N VAL A 163 -4.41 -0.41 -1.88
CA VAL A 163 -3.84 -1.21 -0.79
C VAL A 163 -3.07 -0.28 0.16
N SER A 164 -3.25 -0.49 1.46
CA SER A 164 -2.43 0.08 2.53
C SER A 164 -1.75 -1.05 3.30
N PHE A 165 -0.48 -0.87 3.67
CA PHE A 165 0.26 -1.85 4.46
C PHE A 165 0.55 -1.30 5.85
N TYR A 166 0.12 -2.01 6.89
CA TYR A 166 0.47 -1.72 8.28
C TYR A 166 1.56 -2.67 8.72
N TYR A 167 2.70 -2.12 9.10
CA TYR A 167 3.85 -2.83 9.63
C TYR A 167 3.79 -2.76 11.15
N ILE A 168 3.74 -3.92 11.80
CA ILE A 168 3.70 -4.00 13.26
C ILE A 168 5.12 -4.33 13.66
N LEU A 169 5.81 -3.37 14.29
CA LEU A 169 7.23 -3.49 14.61
C LEU A 169 7.40 -3.62 16.12
N GLU A 170 8.22 -4.57 16.56
CA GLU A 170 8.58 -4.73 17.97
C GLU A 170 9.47 -3.56 18.40
N LYS A 171 9.12 -2.84 19.48
CA LYS A 171 9.93 -1.76 20.04
C LYS A 171 11.15 -2.40 20.71
N SER A 172 12.35 -2.09 20.22
CA SER A 172 13.59 -2.53 20.86
C SER A 172 13.62 -2.05 22.32
N THR A 173 13.63 -2.97 23.27
CA THR A 173 13.98 -2.67 24.65
C THR A 173 15.47 -2.34 24.66
N SER A 174 15.82 -1.12 25.05
CA SER A 174 17.20 -0.65 25.17
C SER A 174 18.06 -1.72 25.87
N HIS A 175 18.87 -2.44 25.11
CA HIS A 175 19.96 -3.21 25.70
C HIS A 175 21.08 -2.23 26.00
N GLU A 176 21.64 -2.34 27.22
CA GLU A 176 22.71 -1.49 27.76
C GLU A 176 24.05 -1.57 27.00
N ASP A 177 24.15 -2.43 25.99
CA ASP A 177 25.33 -2.53 25.14
C ASP A 177 25.13 -1.70 23.88
N GLY A 178 25.89 -0.61 23.75
CA GLY A 178 25.80 0.44 22.72
C GLY A 178 26.07 0.01 21.26
N SER A 179 25.61 -1.17 20.82
CA SER A 179 25.52 -1.52 19.40
C SER A 179 24.29 -0.86 18.79
N ASN A 180 24.53 0.20 18.02
CA ASN A 180 23.54 1.06 17.35
C ASN A 180 22.82 0.41 16.14
N ASP A 181 22.52 -0.89 16.20
CA ASP A 181 21.78 -1.56 15.14
C ASP A 181 20.60 -2.36 15.68
N ALA A 182 19.53 -1.63 16.00
CA ALA A 182 18.26 -2.23 16.39
C ALA A 182 17.56 -2.73 15.12
N THR A 183 17.81 -3.98 14.73
CA THR A 183 16.98 -4.70 13.76
C THR A 183 15.57 -4.82 14.34
N LEU A 184 14.63 -4.00 13.88
CA LEU A 184 13.24 -4.04 14.33
C LEU A 184 12.54 -5.22 13.67
N LYS A 185 12.21 -6.24 14.47
CA LYS A 185 11.47 -7.43 14.01
C LYS A 185 10.04 -7.04 13.61
N ILE A 186 9.54 -7.71 12.57
CA ILE A 186 8.17 -7.54 12.07
C ILE A 186 7.34 -8.79 12.42
N PRO A 187 6.76 -8.89 13.63
CA PRO A 187 5.96 -10.04 14.02
C PRO A 187 4.68 -10.22 13.20
N ALA A 188 4.11 -9.13 12.66
CA ALA A 188 2.90 -9.18 11.84
C ALA A 188 2.84 -8.02 10.86
N MET A 189 2.06 -8.19 9.79
CA MET A 189 1.62 -7.10 8.92
C MET A 189 0.12 -7.16 8.70
N VAL A 190 -0.50 -6.04 8.35
CA VAL A 190 -1.88 -5.99 7.86
C VAL A 190 -1.90 -5.40 6.47
N ALA A 191 -2.56 -6.07 5.53
CA ALA A 191 -2.82 -5.54 4.20
C ALA A 191 -4.30 -5.18 4.09
N GLU A 192 -4.58 -3.89 4.14
CA GLU A 192 -5.93 -3.33 3.91
C GLU A 192 -6.09 -3.15 2.40
N VAL A 193 -6.91 -3.99 1.78
CA VAL A 193 -7.12 -4.00 0.33
C VAL A 193 -8.52 -3.46 0.03
N SER A 194 -8.60 -2.47 -0.85
CA SER A 194 -9.88 -1.94 -1.33
C SER A 194 -10.14 -2.37 -2.76
N ASN A 195 -11.40 -2.59 -3.12
CA ASN A 195 -11.78 -2.91 -4.49
C ASN A 195 -12.41 -1.71 -5.21
N THR A 196 -12.24 -1.71 -6.53
CA THR A 196 -12.90 -0.76 -7.44
C THR A 196 -13.49 -1.60 -8.57
N PRO A 197 -14.78 -1.46 -8.90
CA PRO A 197 -15.67 -0.32 -8.59
C PRO A 197 -16.60 -0.48 -7.36
N TRP A 198 -16.45 -1.54 -6.55
CA TRP A 198 -17.42 -1.85 -5.48
C TRP A 198 -17.18 -1.09 -4.17
N CYS A 199 -16.05 -0.39 -4.01
CA CYS A 199 -15.76 0.44 -2.84
C CYS A 199 -15.86 -0.34 -1.51
N GLU A 200 -15.56 -1.63 -1.55
CA GLU A 200 -15.45 -2.50 -0.38
C GLU A 200 -13.99 -2.57 0.07
N MET A 201 -13.79 -3.09 1.28
CA MET A 201 -12.47 -3.21 1.90
C MET A 201 -12.38 -4.52 2.68
N TYR A 202 -11.20 -5.15 2.60
CA TYR A 202 -10.86 -6.33 3.38
C TYR A 202 -9.45 -6.20 3.95
N CYS A 203 -9.28 -6.53 5.23
CA CYS A 203 -7.98 -6.57 5.86
C CYS A 203 -7.48 -8.01 6.04
N TYR A 204 -6.37 -8.31 5.36
CA TYR A 204 -5.58 -9.51 5.59
C TYR A 204 -4.62 -9.28 6.74
N VAL A 205 -4.69 -10.11 7.78
CA VAL A 205 -3.69 -10.14 8.86
C VAL A 205 -2.65 -11.21 8.51
N LEU A 206 -1.45 -10.75 8.16
CA LEU A 206 -0.31 -11.58 7.79
C LEU A 206 0.42 -12.02 9.06
N HIS A 207 -0.08 -13.09 9.67
CA HIS A 207 0.46 -13.71 10.88
C HIS A 207 0.20 -15.22 10.85
N PRO A 208 1.09 -16.09 11.38
CA PRO A 208 0.90 -17.55 11.33
C PRO A 208 -0.41 -18.04 11.97
N ASP A 209 -0.85 -17.39 13.05
CA ASP A 209 -2.11 -17.69 13.73
C ASP A 209 -3.35 -17.02 13.13
N SER A 210 -3.21 -16.30 12.00
CA SER A 210 -4.32 -15.60 11.38
C SER A 210 -5.37 -16.57 10.79
N VAL A 211 -6.65 -16.22 10.94
CA VAL A 211 -7.77 -16.88 10.25
C VAL A 211 -7.67 -16.81 8.72
N ASP A 212 -6.82 -15.92 8.20
CA ASP A 212 -6.53 -15.78 6.76
C ASP A 212 -5.66 -16.93 6.19
N LYS A 213 -5.31 -17.93 7.02
CA LYS A 213 -4.57 -19.15 6.64
C LYS A 213 -3.22 -18.85 5.98
N VAL A 214 -2.49 -17.92 6.58
CA VAL A 214 -1.21 -17.43 6.08
C VAL A 214 -0.10 -18.42 6.40
N GLN A 215 0.66 -18.81 5.38
CA GLN A 215 1.81 -19.68 5.50
C GLN A 215 3.08 -18.87 5.26
N PHE A 216 4.15 -19.20 5.98
CA PHE A 216 5.46 -18.56 5.87
C PHE A 216 6.45 -19.61 5.37
N PRO A 217 6.67 -19.71 4.05
CA PRO A 217 7.61 -20.67 3.49
C PRO A 217 8.99 -20.44 4.10
N THR A 218 9.55 -21.48 4.73
CA THR A 218 10.96 -21.46 5.11
C THR A 218 11.76 -21.64 3.83
N ASP A 219 12.33 -20.57 3.30
CA ASP A 219 13.17 -20.65 2.12
C ASP A 219 14.35 -21.61 2.39
N THR A 220 14.30 -22.78 1.75
CA THR A 220 15.34 -23.81 1.82
C THR A 220 16.53 -23.48 0.91
N LYS A 221 16.64 -22.25 0.40
CA LYS A 221 17.68 -21.82 -0.54
C LYS A 221 18.35 -20.46 -0.25
N THR A 222 18.21 -19.89 0.94
CA THR A 222 19.01 -18.74 1.41
C THR A 222 19.94 -19.10 2.58
N LYS A 223 20.43 -20.35 2.65
CA LYS A 223 21.64 -20.65 3.44
C LYS A 223 22.90 -20.39 2.61
N GLN A 224 23.19 -19.12 2.31
CA GLN A 224 24.54 -18.66 1.98
C GLN A 224 24.65 -17.14 2.12
N GLY A 225 24.97 -16.69 3.33
CA GLY A 225 25.74 -15.47 3.61
C GLY A 225 25.19 -14.13 3.11
N GLY A 226 24.07 -13.67 3.68
CA GLY A 226 23.62 -12.27 3.58
C GLY A 226 22.53 -11.99 4.61
N ASP A 227 22.50 -10.77 5.17
CA ASP A 227 21.51 -10.31 6.16
C ASP A 227 20.07 -10.49 5.66
N ASP A 228 19.43 -11.59 6.06
CA ASP A 228 18.06 -11.97 5.70
C ASP A 228 16.98 -11.32 6.59
N ASN A 229 17.36 -10.40 7.49
CA ASN A 229 16.45 -9.85 8.50
C ASN A 229 15.39 -8.87 7.96
N ASP A 230 15.51 -8.42 6.71
CA ASP A 230 14.65 -7.40 6.11
C ASP A 230 13.60 -7.98 5.13
N THR A 231 13.43 -9.30 5.08
CA THR A 231 12.51 -9.96 4.14
C THR A 231 11.37 -10.66 4.88
N PHE A 232 10.13 -10.36 4.49
CA PHE A 232 8.91 -10.99 5.01
C PHE A 232 8.16 -11.67 3.86
N HIS A 233 8.16 -13.00 3.83
CA HIS A 233 7.54 -13.80 2.77
C HIS A 233 6.35 -14.59 3.30
N CYS A 234 5.21 -14.50 2.61
CA CYS A 234 4.00 -15.20 3.01
C CYS A 234 3.14 -15.63 1.82
N VAL A 235 2.39 -16.73 2.00
CA VAL A 235 1.52 -17.33 1.00
C VAL A 235 0.15 -17.57 1.61
N PHE A 236 -0.92 -17.12 0.96
CA PHE A 236 -2.29 -17.20 1.50
C PHE A 236 -3.36 -17.18 0.41
N PRO A 237 -4.56 -17.75 0.65
CA PRO A 237 -5.63 -17.76 -0.34
C PRO A 237 -6.18 -16.35 -0.60
N LYS A 238 -6.50 -16.05 -1.87
CA LYS A 238 -7.27 -14.86 -2.22
C LYS A 238 -8.72 -15.04 -1.81
N THR A 239 -9.18 -14.21 -0.88
CA THR A 239 -10.57 -14.22 -0.35
C THR A 239 -11.37 -12.97 -0.68
N PHE A 240 -10.76 -11.98 -1.35
CA PHE A 240 -11.38 -10.70 -1.68
C PHE A 240 -11.36 -10.43 -3.18
N HIS A 241 -12.47 -9.94 -3.73
CA HIS A 241 -12.62 -9.69 -5.15
C HIS A 241 -12.22 -8.25 -5.50
N VAL A 242 -11.02 -8.10 -6.06
CA VAL A 242 -10.38 -6.79 -6.26
C VAL A 242 -10.57 -6.18 -7.65
N SER A 243 -10.98 -6.96 -8.64
CA SER A 243 -11.07 -6.48 -10.03
C SER A 243 -12.07 -7.30 -10.85
N PRO A 244 -12.90 -6.66 -11.69
CA PRO A 244 -13.85 -7.34 -12.58
C PRO A 244 -13.19 -8.13 -13.71
N PHE A 245 -11.86 -8.12 -13.82
CA PHE A 245 -11.12 -8.92 -14.79
C PHE A 245 -10.24 -9.97 -14.09
N MET A 246 -10.45 -10.23 -12.80
CA MET A 246 -9.67 -11.20 -12.01
C MET A 246 -10.58 -12.11 -11.19
N GLU A 247 -10.46 -13.40 -11.42
CA GLU A 247 -11.20 -14.43 -10.68
C GLU A 247 -10.79 -14.54 -9.20
N MET A 248 -11.51 -15.37 -8.44
CA MET A 248 -11.26 -15.62 -7.01
C MET A 248 -10.30 -16.78 -6.75
N GLU A 249 -10.15 -17.71 -7.69
CA GLU A 249 -9.39 -18.96 -7.49
C GLU A 249 -7.86 -18.78 -7.64
N TYR A 250 -7.30 -17.90 -6.80
CA TYR A 250 -5.88 -17.63 -6.70
C TYR A 250 -5.32 -17.85 -5.30
N ILE A 251 -4.04 -18.17 -5.25
CA ILE A 251 -3.18 -18.07 -4.08
C ILE A 251 -2.27 -16.85 -4.27
N TYR A 252 -2.23 -16.00 -3.26
CA TYR A 252 -1.28 -14.90 -3.15
C TYR A 252 0.05 -15.43 -2.61
N ASP A 253 1.14 -14.97 -3.20
CA ASP A 253 2.52 -15.25 -2.80
C ASP A 253 3.23 -13.89 -2.75
N TRP A 254 3.34 -13.36 -1.53
CA TRP A 254 3.74 -11.98 -1.25
C TRP A 254 5.10 -11.94 -0.56
N ALA A 255 6.01 -11.14 -1.10
CA ALA A 255 7.31 -10.89 -0.50
C ALA A 255 7.50 -9.39 -0.28
N PHE A 256 7.80 -9.02 0.95
CA PHE A 256 8.17 -7.67 1.35
C PHE A 256 9.66 -7.65 1.63
N GLU A 257 10.37 -6.69 1.05
CA GLU A 257 11.79 -6.49 1.30
C GLU A 257 12.05 -5.05 1.71
N GLY A 258 12.87 -4.87 2.73
CA GLY A 258 13.21 -3.58 3.29
C GLY A 258 12.18 -3.08 4.29
N ILE A 259 12.58 -2.07 5.04
CA ILE A 259 11.79 -1.49 6.12
C ILE A 259 11.19 -0.16 5.64
N PRO A 260 9.93 0.17 5.97
CA PRO A 260 9.24 1.30 5.34
C PRO A 260 9.70 2.69 5.80
N TYR A 261 10.80 2.82 6.55
CA TYR A 261 11.35 4.11 6.99
C TYR A 261 12.89 4.18 6.83
N PRO A 262 13.48 5.39 6.69
CA PRO A 262 14.92 5.57 6.58
C PRO A 262 15.65 5.13 7.85
N SER A 263 16.44 4.06 7.77
CA SER A 263 17.41 3.66 8.79
C SER A 263 18.80 3.58 8.19
N ALA A 264 19.84 3.85 8.99
CA ALA A 264 21.23 3.69 8.58
C ALA A 264 21.56 2.23 8.20
N SER A 265 20.83 1.27 8.76
CA SER A 265 20.98 -0.18 8.52
C SER A 265 19.97 -0.78 7.55
N SER A 266 18.93 -0.05 7.14
CA SER A 266 17.91 -0.58 6.22
C SER A 266 18.38 -0.53 4.77
N LYS A 267 17.91 -1.50 3.96
CA LYS A 267 17.99 -1.40 2.49
C LYS A 267 17.48 -0.01 2.04
N LYS A 268 18.17 0.60 1.07
CA LYS A 268 17.77 1.90 0.48
C LYS A 268 16.43 1.88 -0.24
N GLN A 269 15.86 0.69 -0.46
CA GLN A 269 14.69 0.49 -1.28
C GLN A 269 13.78 -0.53 -0.61
N ILE A 270 12.49 -0.23 -0.64
CA ILE A 270 11.39 -1.09 -0.22
C ILE A 270 10.81 -1.74 -1.47
N SER A 271 10.59 -3.04 -1.43
CA SER A 271 9.85 -3.72 -2.49
C SER A 271 8.75 -4.61 -1.94
N VAL A 272 7.59 -4.60 -2.60
CA VAL A 272 6.48 -5.50 -2.32
C VAL A 272 6.16 -6.24 -3.60
N TRP A 273 6.35 -7.54 -3.59
CA TRP A 273 5.98 -8.43 -4.67
C TRP A 273 4.66 -9.12 -4.34
N ASN A 274 3.82 -9.27 -5.34
CA ASN A 274 2.60 -10.08 -5.28
C ASN A 274 2.56 -10.96 -6.53
N LEU A 275 2.78 -12.26 -6.35
CA LEU A 275 2.56 -13.27 -7.37
C LEU A 275 1.20 -13.93 -7.11
N MET A 276 0.36 -14.00 -8.14
CA MET A 276 -0.93 -14.69 -8.08
C MET A 276 -0.87 -15.99 -8.87
N LYS A 277 -0.95 -17.11 -8.17
CA LYS A 277 -0.92 -18.46 -8.74
C LYS A 277 -2.33 -19.03 -8.79
N SER A 278 -2.74 -19.55 -9.95
CA SER A 278 -4.03 -20.25 -10.10
C SER A 278 -4.03 -21.51 -9.24
N LYS A 279 -5.11 -21.75 -8.48
CA LYS A 279 -5.22 -22.96 -7.64
C LYS A 279 -5.23 -24.25 -8.46
N ASP A 280 -5.81 -24.22 -9.67
CA ASP A 280 -5.99 -25.41 -10.50
C ASP A 280 -4.72 -25.79 -11.26
N THR A 281 -3.96 -24.80 -11.73
CA THR A 281 -2.83 -25.03 -12.64
C THR A 281 -1.47 -24.76 -12.02
N ASP A 282 -1.43 -24.14 -10.83
CA ASP A 282 -0.23 -23.61 -10.15
C ASP A 282 0.59 -22.62 -11.02
N LYS A 283 0.02 -22.13 -12.11
CA LYS A 283 0.66 -21.15 -12.99
C LYS A 283 0.45 -19.75 -12.44
N THR A 284 1.49 -18.93 -12.51
CA THR A 284 1.37 -17.50 -12.23
C THR A 284 0.57 -16.80 -13.33
N HIS A 285 -0.60 -16.27 -12.98
CA HIS A 285 -1.46 -15.54 -13.92
C HIS A 285 -1.24 -14.03 -13.85
N PHE A 286 -0.81 -13.53 -12.69
CA PHE A 286 -0.59 -12.11 -12.46
C PHE A 286 0.61 -11.89 -11.54
N ARG A 287 1.33 -10.79 -11.80
CA ARG A 287 2.44 -10.30 -11.00
C ARG A 287 2.26 -8.82 -10.77
N ALA A 288 2.48 -8.37 -9.55
CA ALA A 288 2.63 -6.97 -9.22
C ALA A 288 3.91 -6.75 -8.42
N LYS A 289 4.51 -5.59 -8.63
CA LYS A 289 5.67 -5.12 -7.87
C LYS A 289 5.45 -3.65 -7.52
N LEU A 290 5.54 -3.33 -6.24
CA LEU A 290 5.71 -1.98 -5.75
C LEU A 290 7.18 -1.79 -5.39
N LEU A 291 7.81 -0.75 -5.91
CA LEU A 291 9.20 -0.43 -5.65
C LEU A 291 9.28 1.01 -5.18
N MET A 292 9.84 1.28 -4.00
CA MET A 292 9.89 2.62 -3.44
C MET A 292 11.19 2.90 -2.69
N GLU A 293 11.60 4.16 -2.71
CA GLU A 293 12.73 4.69 -1.94
C GLU A 293 12.18 5.60 -0.83
N PRO A 294 12.42 5.28 0.46
CA PRO A 294 11.97 6.13 1.55
C PRO A 294 12.89 7.35 1.70
N HIS A 295 12.30 8.53 1.79
CA HIS A 295 12.98 9.79 2.01
C HIS A 295 12.51 10.44 3.31
N VAL A 296 13.46 10.89 4.14
CA VAL A 296 13.17 11.60 5.40
C VAL A 296 12.37 12.86 5.09
N ILE A 297 11.30 13.10 5.86
CA ILE A 297 10.49 14.32 5.73
C ILE A 297 11.08 15.38 6.66
N THR A 298 12.04 16.14 6.15
CA THR A 298 12.70 17.21 6.93
C THR A 298 11.97 18.54 6.85
N SER A 299 11.11 18.73 5.83
CA SER A 299 10.45 20.00 5.57
C SER A 299 9.15 19.84 4.78
N PRO A 300 8.13 20.70 5.01
CA PRO A 300 6.92 20.72 4.19
C PRO A 300 7.18 21.03 2.72
N PHE A 301 8.28 21.71 2.37
CA PHE A 301 8.62 22.01 0.97
C PHE A 301 8.79 20.74 0.12
N PHE A 302 9.35 19.68 0.71
CA PHE A 302 9.53 18.41 0.00
C PHE A 302 8.21 17.72 -0.31
N VAL A 303 7.24 17.80 0.62
CA VAL A 303 5.87 17.34 0.40
C VAL A 303 5.17 18.19 -0.65
N ALA A 304 5.26 19.53 -0.54
CA ALA A 304 4.67 20.45 -1.50
C ALA A 304 5.18 20.21 -2.93
N TRP A 305 6.48 19.94 -3.09
CA TRP A 305 7.07 19.59 -4.37
C TRP A 305 6.42 18.36 -5.02
N GLN A 306 6.14 17.30 -4.24
CA GLN A 306 5.42 16.14 -4.77
C GLN A 306 3.99 16.49 -5.19
N LEU A 307 3.29 17.33 -4.42
CA LEU A 307 1.94 17.77 -4.77
C LEU A 307 1.89 18.60 -6.06
N VAL A 308 2.96 19.35 -6.37
CA VAL A 308 3.09 20.09 -7.63
C VAL A 308 3.38 19.15 -8.79
N ARG A 309 4.24 18.14 -8.58
CA ARG A 309 4.58 17.14 -9.61
C ARG A 309 3.39 16.24 -9.94
N PHE A 310 2.58 15.92 -8.95
CA PHE A 310 1.44 15.01 -9.03
C PHE A 310 0.20 15.63 -8.37
N PRO A 311 -0.41 16.65 -8.99
CA PRO A 311 -1.61 17.27 -8.45
C PRO A 311 -2.78 16.29 -8.49
N ALA A 312 -3.64 16.32 -7.46
CA ALA A 312 -4.80 15.43 -7.35
C ALA A 312 -4.48 13.94 -7.60
N PHE A 313 -3.36 13.47 -7.04
CA PHE A 313 -2.77 12.18 -7.39
C PHE A 313 -3.72 10.98 -7.26
N CYS A 314 -4.51 10.91 -6.19
CA CYS A 314 -5.53 9.87 -6.02
C CYS A 314 -6.60 9.84 -7.15
N ALA A 315 -6.92 10.99 -7.75
CA ALA A 315 -7.81 11.03 -8.92
C ALA A 315 -7.10 10.52 -10.17
N ILE A 316 -5.82 10.86 -10.35
CA ILE A 316 -4.99 10.35 -11.46
C ILE A 316 -4.89 8.83 -11.41
N ILE A 317 -4.63 8.26 -10.23
CA ILE A 317 -4.52 6.80 -10.06
C ILE A 317 -5.82 6.11 -10.48
N GLN A 318 -6.97 6.62 -10.06
CA GLN A 318 -8.24 6.05 -10.51
C GLN A 318 -8.40 6.11 -12.03
N LEU A 319 -8.07 7.23 -12.66
CA LEU A 319 -8.13 7.35 -14.11
C LEU A 319 -7.22 6.31 -14.80
N TRP A 320 -6.00 6.09 -14.28
CA TRP A 320 -5.10 5.06 -14.80
C TRP A 320 -5.67 3.65 -14.62
N ILE A 321 -6.19 3.31 -13.45
CA ILE A 321 -6.79 1.97 -13.21
C ILE A 321 -7.97 1.72 -14.16
N HIS A 322 -8.84 2.72 -14.37
CA HIS A 322 -9.97 2.59 -15.29
C HIS A 322 -9.51 2.55 -16.76
N TYR A 323 -8.46 3.28 -17.12
CA TYR A 323 -7.84 3.19 -18.44
C TYR A 323 -7.34 1.76 -18.72
N GLU A 324 -6.61 1.16 -17.77
CA GLU A 324 -6.14 -0.21 -17.91
C GLU A 324 -7.28 -1.23 -17.95
N ALA A 325 -8.34 -1.00 -17.16
CA ALA A 325 -9.57 -1.81 -17.20
C ALA A 325 -10.23 -1.78 -18.60
N VAL A 326 -10.31 -0.60 -19.23
CA VAL A 326 -10.81 -0.46 -20.61
C VAL A 326 -9.89 -1.18 -21.60
N LEU A 327 -8.57 -1.07 -21.45
CA LEU A 327 -7.64 -1.80 -22.32
C LEU A 327 -7.77 -3.33 -22.18
N LEU A 328 -7.99 -3.84 -20.96
CA LEU A 328 -8.27 -5.26 -20.73
C LEU A 328 -9.60 -5.69 -21.38
N PHE A 329 -10.62 -4.84 -21.28
CA PHE A 329 -11.91 -5.08 -21.94
C PHE A 329 -11.77 -5.13 -23.46
N LEU A 330 -11.05 -4.17 -24.06
CA LEU A 330 -10.78 -4.14 -25.51
C LEU A 330 -9.90 -5.31 -25.96
N LYS A 331 -8.99 -5.78 -25.10
CA LYS A 331 -8.26 -7.03 -25.31
C LYS A 331 -9.18 -8.25 -25.24
N GLY A 332 -10.44 -8.14 -24.82
CA GLY A 332 -11.39 -9.24 -24.73
C GLY A 332 -11.13 -10.16 -23.55
N ILE A 333 -10.63 -9.63 -22.43
CA ILE A 333 -10.64 -10.36 -21.16
C ILE A 333 -12.08 -10.51 -20.67
N VAL A 334 -12.38 -11.67 -20.09
CA VAL A 334 -13.72 -11.98 -19.58
C VAL A 334 -14.00 -11.15 -18.34
N TYR A 335 -15.23 -10.62 -18.26
CA TYR A 335 -15.72 -9.91 -17.10
C TYR A 335 -16.19 -10.93 -16.07
N VAL A 336 -15.72 -10.79 -14.83
CA VAL A 336 -16.08 -11.62 -13.68
C VAL A 336 -16.98 -10.79 -12.77
N PRO A 337 -18.26 -11.17 -12.59
CA PRO A 337 -19.18 -10.44 -11.72
C PRO A 337 -18.77 -10.55 -10.24
N HIS A 338 -19.22 -9.61 -9.42
CA HIS A 338 -18.97 -9.67 -7.98
C HIS A 338 -19.73 -10.84 -7.34
N PRO A 339 -19.08 -11.67 -6.49
CA PRO A 339 -19.70 -12.87 -5.91
C PRO A 339 -21.01 -12.61 -5.15
N GLU A 340 -21.14 -11.45 -4.50
CA GLU A 340 -22.28 -11.14 -3.62
C GLU A 340 -23.29 -10.18 -4.23
N GLY A 341 -23.17 -9.83 -5.53
CA GLY A 341 -24.08 -8.89 -6.17
C GLY A 341 -24.10 -7.49 -5.52
N SER A 342 -23.04 -7.14 -4.78
CA SER A 342 -22.86 -5.87 -4.08
C SER A 342 -22.60 -4.73 -5.07
N GLU A 343 -23.62 -4.37 -5.82
CA GLU A 343 -23.50 -3.31 -6.81
C GLU A 343 -23.68 -1.92 -6.14
N THR A 344 -22.60 -1.14 -6.07
CA THR A 344 -22.67 0.29 -5.74
C THR A 344 -23.33 1.08 -6.87
N PHE A 345 -23.76 2.31 -6.60
CA PHE A 345 -24.26 3.18 -7.67
C PHE A 345 -23.23 3.36 -8.80
N ALA A 346 -21.94 3.49 -8.45
CA ALA A 346 -20.86 3.58 -9.41
C ALA A 346 -20.69 2.29 -10.22
N SER A 347 -20.72 1.12 -9.57
CA SER A 347 -20.62 -0.15 -10.29
C SER A 347 -21.85 -0.42 -11.16
N LYS A 348 -23.06 -0.02 -10.73
CA LYS A 348 -24.29 -0.07 -11.54
C LYS A 348 -24.20 0.83 -12.76
N LEU A 349 -23.69 2.05 -12.60
CA LEU A 349 -23.51 2.98 -13.71
C LEU A 349 -22.51 2.43 -14.71
N ILE A 350 -21.36 1.93 -14.25
CA ILE A 350 -20.36 1.28 -15.10
C ILE A 350 -20.97 0.05 -15.77
N ALA A 351 -21.65 -0.82 -15.03
CA ALA A 351 -22.32 -2.00 -15.57
C ALA A 351 -23.31 -1.60 -16.67
N ASN A 352 -24.21 -0.66 -16.42
CA ASN A 352 -25.19 -0.17 -17.40
C ASN A 352 -24.55 0.43 -18.65
N ILE A 353 -23.46 1.20 -18.50
CA ILE A 353 -22.70 1.73 -19.63
C ILE A 353 -22.08 0.58 -20.43
N MET A 354 -21.55 -0.44 -19.75
CA MET A 354 -20.82 -1.54 -20.37
C MET A 354 -21.72 -2.65 -20.91
N THR A 355 -22.95 -2.83 -20.41
CA THR A 355 -23.92 -3.85 -20.85
C THR A 355 -24.12 -3.89 -22.37
N PRO A 356 -24.37 -2.77 -23.08
CA PRO A 356 -24.50 -2.80 -24.54
C PRO A 356 -23.20 -3.22 -25.24
N PHE A 357 -22.03 -2.87 -24.70
CA PHE A 357 -20.74 -3.30 -25.24
C PHE A 357 -20.48 -4.78 -24.98
N PHE A 358 -20.84 -5.30 -23.81
CA PHE A 358 -20.78 -6.74 -23.50
C PHE A 358 -21.70 -7.52 -24.46
N ALA A 359 -22.95 -7.09 -24.62
CA ALA A 359 -23.90 -7.73 -25.53
C ALA A 359 -23.43 -7.70 -27.00
N MET A 360 -22.82 -6.58 -27.44
CA MET A 360 -22.24 -6.47 -28.78
C MET A 360 -21.05 -7.42 -28.94
N ARG A 361 -20.11 -7.43 -27.98
CA ARG A 361 -18.95 -8.31 -28.01
C ARG A 361 -19.35 -9.78 -28.04
N ASP A 362 -20.29 -10.20 -27.20
CA ASP A 362 -20.75 -11.58 -27.11
C ASP A 362 -21.47 -12.02 -28.40
N ARG A 363 -22.11 -11.09 -29.13
CA ARG A 363 -22.68 -11.32 -30.46
C ARG A 363 -21.61 -11.55 -31.54
N PHE A 364 -20.44 -10.90 -31.43
CA PHE A 364 -19.35 -11.03 -32.41
C PHE A 364 -18.30 -12.10 -32.03
N ASN A 365 -18.28 -12.57 -30.78
CA ASN A 365 -17.35 -13.59 -30.32
C ASN A 365 -18.03 -14.64 -29.41
N PRO A 366 -18.87 -15.52 -29.97
CA PRO A 366 -19.70 -16.47 -29.21
C PRO A 366 -18.92 -17.53 -28.42
N LYS A 367 -17.59 -17.63 -28.59
CA LYS A 367 -16.72 -18.59 -27.90
C LYS A 367 -16.42 -18.23 -26.43
N SER A 368 -16.85 -17.07 -25.92
CA SER A 368 -16.61 -16.65 -24.53
C SER A 368 -17.56 -17.27 -23.49
N LYS A 369 -18.58 -18.04 -23.91
CA LYS A 369 -19.56 -18.68 -23.00
C LYS A 369 -19.15 -20.06 -22.50
N THR A 370 -18.06 -20.63 -23.02
CA THR A 370 -17.58 -21.98 -22.67
C THR A 370 -16.08 -21.93 -22.42
N ALA A 371 -15.71 -21.45 -21.23
CA ALA A 371 -14.42 -21.71 -20.61
C ALA A 371 -14.60 -21.59 -19.10
#